data_AF-A0A5C4RGY4-F1
#
_entry.id   AF-A0A5C4RGY4-F1
#
_cell.length_a   1.000
_cell.length_b   1.000
_cell.length_c   1.000
_cell.angle_alpha   90.00
_cell.angle_beta   90.00
_cell.angle_gamma   90.00
#
_symmetry.space_group_name_H-M   'P 1'
#
loop_
_entity.id
_entity.type
_entity.pdbx_description
1 polymer ?
#
loop_
_entity_poly.entity_id
_entity_poly.type
_entity_poly.pdbx_seq_one_letter_code
_entity_poly.pdbx_strand_id
1 'polypeptide(L)'
;MQYIILIISDNINGEPILINKIREFSKNHWWFIHCFFGINLGYDLYTNKSYEKKIIRNQTSLPFITSDHPVININPLGDKSEYIDYYYPISTEFALLVTSSDHWKSIKNNITYDVVDFLNKEICENSGDTIYSNSKDIIERYKKDFNKRKIITYFNNKRNTLY
;
A
#
# COMPACT_ATOMS: atom_id res chain seq x y z
N MET A 1 8.84 -5.27 1.76
CA MET A 1 9.07 -4.16 2.73
C MET A 1 10.51 -3.86 3.13
N GLN A 2 11.39 -4.81 3.47
CA GLN A 2 12.77 -4.51 3.93
C GLN A 2 13.58 -3.62 2.94
N TYR A 3 13.39 -3.83 1.64
CA TYR A 3 13.99 -3.00 0.60
C TYR A 3 13.62 -1.51 0.68
N ILE A 4 12.44 -1.16 1.21
CA ILE A 4 11.96 0.23 1.28
C ILE A 4 12.78 1.04 2.27
N ILE A 5 13.12 0.49 3.44
CA ILE A 5 13.99 1.19 4.41
C ILE A 5 15.41 1.35 3.86
N LEU A 6 15.92 0.33 3.17
CA LEU A 6 17.21 0.42 2.49
C LEU A 6 17.20 1.50 1.40
N ILE A 7 16.09 1.63 0.68
CA ILE A 7 15.86 2.67 -0.33
C ILE A 7 15.79 4.06 0.30
N ILE A 8 15.06 4.23 1.40
CA ILE A 8 14.97 5.52 2.11
C ILE A 8 16.36 5.95 2.60
N SER A 9 17.20 5.01 3.02
CA SER A 9 18.56 5.30 3.44
C SER A 9 19.46 5.85 2.31
N ASP A 10 19.10 5.65 1.04
CA ASP A 10 19.80 6.28 -0.09
C ASP A 10 19.56 7.79 -0.18
N ASN A 11 18.45 8.29 0.40
CA ASN A 11 18.10 9.71 0.40
C ASN A 11 18.55 10.44 1.68
N ILE A 12 19.23 9.75 2.59
CA ILE A 12 19.76 10.35 3.82
C ILE A 12 21.08 11.05 3.49
N ASN A 13 21.13 12.36 3.68
CA ASN A 13 22.38 13.12 3.64
C ASN A 13 23.22 12.75 4.88
N GLY A 14 24.38 12.13 4.69
CA GLY A 14 25.26 11.75 5.79
C GLY A 14 26.55 11.04 5.35
N GLU A 15 27.44 10.85 6.32
CA GLU A 15 28.69 10.07 6.16
C GLU A 15 28.39 8.65 5.63
N PRO A 16 29.02 8.19 4.53
CA PRO A 16 28.76 6.87 3.93
C PRO A 16 28.91 5.71 4.91
N ILE A 17 29.85 5.81 5.86
CA ILE A 17 30.09 4.82 6.90
C ILE A 17 28.87 4.69 7.82
N LEU A 18 28.25 5.81 8.20
CA LEU A 18 27.07 5.83 9.07
C LEU A 18 25.85 5.25 8.35
N ILE A 19 25.64 5.62 7.08
CA ILE A 19 24.56 5.07 6.25
C ILE A 19 24.68 3.55 6.13
N ASN A 20 25.88 3.03 5.90
CA ASN A 20 26.12 1.59 5.82
C ASN A 20 25.85 0.87 7.15
N LYS A 21 26.25 1.46 8.28
CA LYS A 21 25.91 0.91 9.61
C LYS A 21 24.40 0.88 9.85
N ILE A 22 23.67 1.93 9.47
CA ILE A 22 22.20 1.97 9.56
C ILE A 22 21.59 0.87 8.69
N ARG A 23 22.07 0.70 7.45
CA ARG A 23 21.60 -0.37 6.55
C ARG A 23 21.82 -1.76 7.12
N GLU A 24 23.00 -2.02 7.65
CA GLU A 24 23.35 -3.30 8.26
C GLU A 24 22.48 -3.56 9.49
N PHE A 25 22.33 -2.55 10.35
CA PHE A 25 21.42 -2.62 11.50
C PHE A 25 19.99 -2.93 11.06
N SER A 26 19.44 -2.19 10.09
CA SER A 26 18.08 -2.41 9.57
C SER A 26 17.90 -3.79 8.95
N LYS A 27 18.94 -4.31 8.28
CA LYS A 27 18.90 -5.66 7.71
C LYS A 27 18.83 -6.73 8.80
N ASN A 28 19.75 -6.66 9.76
CA ASN A 28 19.90 -7.68 10.80
C ASN A 28 18.77 -7.65 11.84
N HIS A 29 18.12 -6.49 12.01
CA HIS A 29 17.07 -6.28 13.01
C HIS A 29 15.70 -5.96 12.39
N TRP A 30 15.48 -6.34 11.13
CA TRP A 30 14.20 -6.10 10.45
C TRP A 30 13.02 -6.69 11.25
N TRP A 31 13.23 -7.86 11.88
CA TRP A 31 12.24 -8.51 12.74
C TRP A 31 11.74 -7.59 13.87
N PHE A 32 12.67 -6.88 14.51
CA PHE A 32 12.38 -5.96 15.60
C PHE A 32 11.72 -4.68 15.08
N ILE A 33 12.27 -4.11 14.01
CA ILE A 33 11.78 -2.89 13.40
C ILE A 33 10.34 -3.06 12.93
N HIS A 34 9.99 -4.16 12.26
CA HIS A 34 8.63 -4.38 11.80
C HIS A 34 7.65 -4.57 12.96
N CYS A 35 8.07 -5.24 14.05
CA CYS A 35 7.24 -5.39 15.25
C CYS A 35 6.95 -4.03 15.88
N PHE A 36 7.98 -3.19 16.01
CA PHE A 36 7.84 -1.85 16.56
C PHE A 36 6.91 -0.98 15.71
N PHE A 37 7.09 -0.96 14.40
CA PHE A 37 6.16 -0.23 13.51
C PHE A 37 4.73 -0.77 13.58
N GLY A 38 4.56 -2.10 13.59
CA GLY A 38 3.24 -2.72 13.68
C GLY A 38 2.51 -2.37 14.98
N ILE A 39 3.21 -2.38 16.12
CA ILE A 39 2.62 -2.01 17.42
C ILE A 39 2.22 -0.53 17.43
N ASN A 40 3.08 0.37 16.97
CA ASN A 40 2.79 1.81 16.98
C ASN A 40 1.63 2.15 16.02
N LEU A 41 1.64 1.57 14.82
CA LEU A 41 0.54 1.74 13.87
C LEU A 41 -0.76 1.17 14.44
N GLY A 42 -0.73 -0.03 15.03
CA GLY A 42 -1.89 -0.64 15.66
C GLY A 42 -2.43 0.20 16.83
N TYR A 43 -1.56 0.77 17.65
CA TYR A 43 -1.92 1.65 18.75
C TYR A 43 -2.57 2.95 18.28
N ASP A 44 -2.00 3.61 17.27
CA ASP A 44 -2.58 4.80 16.66
C ASP A 44 -3.95 4.50 16.05
N LEU A 45 -4.07 3.43 15.27
CA LEU A 45 -5.34 2.96 14.72
C LEU A 45 -6.38 2.70 15.82
N TYR A 46 -5.99 2.12 16.96
CA TYR A 46 -6.90 1.81 18.05
C TYR A 46 -7.35 3.05 18.82
N THR A 47 -6.42 3.95 19.16
CA THR A 47 -6.66 5.08 20.07
C THR A 47 -7.19 6.31 19.36
N ASN A 48 -6.80 6.53 18.11
CA ASN A 48 -7.14 7.72 17.37
C ASN A 48 -8.58 7.64 16.84
N LYS A 49 -9.42 8.54 17.37
CA LYS A 49 -10.86 8.62 17.05
C LYS A 49 -11.13 9.35 15.74
N SER A 50 -10.13 9.97 15.11
CA SER A 50 -10.30 10.61 13.80
C SER A 50 -10.51 9.59 12.68
N TYR A 51 -10.06 8.34 12.88
CA TYR A 51 -10.23 7.27 11.92
C TYR A 51 -11.63 6.65 11.99
N GLU A 52 -12.37 6.78 10.90
CA GLU A 52 -13.53 5.95 10.63
C GLU A 52 -13.07 4.58 10.13
N LYS A 53 -13.56 3.51 10.75
CA LYS A 53 -13.21 2.13 10.43
C LYS A 53 -14.45 1.40 9.96
N LYS A 54 -14.43 0.85 8.77
CA LYS A 54 -15.58 0.15 8.19
C LYS A 54 -15.17 -1.03 7.33
N ILE A 55 -16.00 -2.06 7.35
CA ILE A 55 -15.92 -3.16 6.39
C ILE A 55 -16.86 -2.83 5.26
N ILE A 56 -16.33 -2.77 4.04
CA ILE A 56 -17.14 -2.63 2.82
C ILE A 56 -17.38 -4.01 2.21
N ARG A 57 -18.59 -4.20 1.69
CA ARG A 57 -18.99 -5.40 0.96
C ARG A 57 -19.13 -5.07 -0.52
N ASN A 58 -18.44 -5.83 -1.35
CA ASN A 58 -18.54 -5.81 -2.79
C ASN A 58 -19.59 -6.83 -3.24
N GLN A 59 -20.65 -6.32 -3.86
CA GLN A 59 -21.72 -7.11 -4.47
C GLN A 59 -21.74 -6.97 -6.00
N THR A 60 -20.68 -6.41 -6.58
CA THR A 60 -20.54 -6.27 -8.02
C THR A 60 -20.03 -7.56 -8.65
N SER A 61 -20.08 -7.66 -9.98
CA SER A 61 -19.55 -8.81 -10.72
C SER A 61 -18.02 -8.86 -10.78
N LEU A 62 -17.33 -7.78 -10.39
CA LEU A 62 -15.88 -7.69 -10.38
C LEU A 62 -15.38 -7.98 -8.96
N PRO A 63 -14.57 -9.04 -8.73
CA PRO A 63 -14.04 -9.31 -7.40
C PRO A 63 -12.93 -8.32 -7.03
N PHE A 64 -12.75 -8.07 -5.73
CA PHE A 64 -11.52 -7.46 -5.25
C PHE A 64 -10.33 -8.38 -5.50
N ILE A 65 -9.17 -7.77 -5.77
CA ILE A 65 -7.88 -8.44 -5.81
C ILE A 65 -7.02 -8.02 -4.62
N THR A 66 -5.97 -8.77 -4.33
CA THR A 66 -4.99 -8.45 -3.30
C THR A 66 -3.57 -8.64 -3.82
N SER A 67 -2.56 -8.34 -3.01
CA SER A 67 -1.15 -8.44 -3.37
C SER A 67 -0.29 -8.87 -2.19
N ASP A 68 1.01 -8.98 -2.41
CA ASP A 68 2.02 -9.12 -1.36
C ASP A 68 2.16 -7.88 -0.46
N HIS A 69 1.63 -6.73 -0.88
CA HIS A 69 1.48 -5.50 -0.10
C HIS A 69 -0.01 -5.09 -0.06
N PRO A 70 -0.84 -5.80 0.71
CA PRO A 70 -2.29 -5.69 0.55
C PRO A 70 -2.89 -4.44 1.20
N VAL A 71 -2.18 -3.80 2.12
CA VAL A 71 -2.61 -2.53 2.74
C VAL A 71 -2.00 -1.37 1.96
N ILE A 72 -2.84 -0.52 1.39
CA ILE A 72 -2.40 0.63 0.60
C ILE A 72 -3.10 1.92 1.06
N ASN A 73 -2.44 3.07 0.87
CA ASN A 73 -3.05 4.38 1.07
C ASN A 73 -3.73 4.81 -0.25
N ILE A 74 -5.05 4.93 -0.23
CA ILE A 74 -5.88 5.35 -1.37
C ILE A 74 -6.28 6.83 -1.29
N ASN A 75 -5.61 7.61 -0.43
CA ASN A 75 -5.79 9.05 -0.42
C ASN A 75 -5.27 9.66 -1.75
N PRO A 76 -6.05 10.48 -2.46
CA PRO A 76 -5.64 11.06 -3.74
C PRO A 76 -4.37 11.93 -3.68
N LEU A 77 -4.08 12.52 -2.52
CA LEU A 77 -2.87 13.33 -2.30
C LEU A 77 -1.68 12.48 -1.81
N GLY A 78 -1.90 11.19 -1.51
CA GLY A 78 -0.87 10.27 -1.05
C GLY A 78 -0.09 10.82 0.14
N ASP A 79 1.24 10.78 0.05
CA ASP A 79 2.17 11.23 1.12
C ASP A 79 2.16 12.75 1.34
N LYS A 80 1.53 13.53 0.46
CA LYS A 80 1.39 14.99 0.63
C LYS A 80 0.16 15.36 1.47
N SER A 81 -0.67 14.38 1.80
CA SER A 81 -1.86 14.57 2.61
C SER A 81 -1.54 14.61 4.10
N GLU A 82 -2.25 15.42 4.86
CA GLU A 82 -2.31 15.30 6.32
C GLU A 82 -3.24 14.17 6.77
N TYR A 83 -4.02 13.61 5.84
CA TYR A 83 -4.99 12.53 6.07
C TYR A 83 -4.53 11.21 5.45
N ILE A 84 -4.92 10.12 6.10
CA ILE A 84 -4.60 8.77 5.67
C ILE A 84 -5.88 8.00 5.41
N ASP A 85 -5.94 7.32 4.27
CA ASP A 85 -7.05 6.48 3.88
C ASP A 85 -6.52 5.10 3.49
N TYR A 86 -6.47 4.17 4.45
CA TYR A 86 -6.04 2.81 4.22
C TYR A 86 -7.16 1.95 3.66
N TYR A 87 -6.80 1.15 2.65
CA TYR A 87 -7.61 0.09 2.08
C TYR A 87 -6.89 -1.24 2.18
N TYR A 88 -7.62 -2.25 2.64
CA TYR A 88 -7.13 -3.62 2.76
C TYR A 88 -8.20 -4.62 2.27
N PRO A 89 -8.02 -5.23 1.09
CA PRO A 89 -8.90 -6.30 0.62
C PRO A 89 -8.64 -7.57 1.42
N ILE A 90 -9.66 -7.98 2.18
CA ILE A 90 -9.64 -9.18 3.03
C ILE A 90 -9.99 -10.41 2.20
N SER A 91 -10.93 -10.26 1.26
CA SER A 91 -11.35 -11.28 0.31
C SER A 91 -11.86 -10.64 -0.98
N THR A 92 -12.33 -11.45 -1.92
CA THR A 92 -12.97 -10.96 -3.16
C THR A 92 -14.22 -10.12 -2.93
N GLU A 93 -14.87 -10.30 -1.77
CA GLU A 93 -16.14 -9.65 -1.41
C GLU A 93 -15.99 -8.61 -0.30
N PHE A 94 -14.98 -8.71 0.57
CA PHE A 94 -14.86 -7.87 1.74
C PHE A 94 -13.53 -7.14 1.76
N ALA A 95 -13.57 -5.86 2.15
CA ALA A 95 -12.38 -5.07 2.41
C ALA A 95 -12.56 -4.20 3.64
N LEU A 96 -11.45 -3.94 4.34
CA LEU A 96 -11.38 -2.98 5.43
C LEU A 96 -10.97 -1.61 4.87
N LEU A 97 -11.71 -0.59 5.25
CA LEU A 97 -11.35 0.81 5.08
C LEU A 97 -11.09 1.44 6.44
N VAL A 98 -9.97 2.14 6.56
CA VAL A 98 -9.64 3.00 7.69
C VAL A 98 -9.33 4.37 7.14
N THR A 99 -10.19 5.34 7.37
CA THR A 99 -10.15 6.63 6.68
C THR A 99 -10.21 7.77 7.67
N SER A 100 -9.33 8.76 7.54
CA SER A 100 -9.44 10.03 8.26
C SER A 100 -9.97 11.16 7.38
N SER A 101 -9.97 11.01 6.05
CA SER A 101 -10.50 12.03 5.13
C SER A 101 -12.01 11.86 4.92
N ASP A 102 -12.65 12.91 4.39
CA ASP A 102 -14.07 12.86 4.00
C ASP A 102 -14.31 12.16 2.65
N HIS A 103 -13.25 11.91 1.86
CA HIS A 103 -13.36 11.45 0.48
C HIS A 103 -14.09 10.11 0.35
N TRP A 104 -13.86 9.22 1.31
CA TRP A 104 -14.40 7.86 1.30
C TRP A 104 -15.64 7.69 2.19
N LYS A 105 -16.09 8.73 2.92
CA LYS A 105 -17.19 8.63 3.90
C LYS A 105 -18.54 8.26 3.30
N SER A 106 -18.80 8.65 2.04
CA SER A 106 -20.05 8.38 1.33
C SER A 106 -20.24 6.90 0.95
N ILE A 107 -19.16 6.11 0.92
CA ILE A 107 -19.21 4.67 0.62
C ILE A 107 -19.69 3.95 1.87
N LYS A 108 -21.02 3.94 2.09
CA LYS A 108 -21.62 3.23 3.23
C LYS A 108 -22.19 1.87 2.84
N ASN A 109 -22.88 1.73 1.70
CA ASN A 109 -23.67 0.52 1.45
C ASN A 109 -23.49 -0.15 0.08
N ASN A 110 -23.23 0.60 -1.00
CA ASN A 110 -23.09 0.01 -2.34
C ASN A 110 -21.82 0.53 -3.02
N ILE A 111 -20.79 -0.31 -3.08
CA ILE A 111 -19.65 -0.04 -3.94
C ILE A 111 -20.04 -0.32 -5.39
N THR A 112 -19.67 0.57 -6.30
CA THR A 112 -19.93 0.39 -7.72
C THR A 112 -18.80 -0.38 -8.39
N TYR A 113 -19.08 -0.92 -9.57
CA TYR A 113 -18.07 -1.61 -10.39
C TYR A 113 -16.84 -0.73 -10.64
N ASP A 114 -17.06 0.56 -10.94
CA ASP A 114 -15.97 1.51 -11.22
C ASP A 114 -15.09 1.76 -10.00
N VAL A 115 -15.68 1.81 -8.80
CA VAL A 115 -14.89 1.95 -7.56
C VAL A 115 -14.08 0.68 -7.29
N VAL A 116 -14.65 -0.50 -7.52
CA VAL A 116 -13.89 -1.76 -7.41
C VAL A 116 -12.75 -1.80 -8.41
N ASP A 117 -12.99 -1.38 -9.65
CA ASP A 117 -11.96 -1.33 -10.70
C ASP A 117 -10.84 -0.35 -10.35
N PHE A 118 -11.17 0.82 -9.79
CA PHE A 118 -10.22 1.79 -9.25
C PHE A 118 -9.37 1.17 -8.12
N LEU A 119 -10.01 0.57 -7.11
CA LEU A 119 -9.30 -0.02 -5.97
C LEU A 119 -8.37 -1.18 -6.40
N ASN A 120 -8.80 -1.99 -7.37
CA ASN A 120 -7.97 -3.06 -7.92
C ASN A 120 -6.75 -2.51 -8.69
N LYS A 121 -6.92 -1.42 -9.44
CA LYS A 121 -5.79 -0.72 -10.10
C LYS A 121 -4.81 -0.17 -9.06
N GLU A 122 -5.31 0.46 -8.00
CA GLU A 122 -4.45 0.94 -6.91
C GLU A 122 -3.68 -0.20 -6.25
N ILE A 123 -4.29 -1.37 -6.01
CA ILE A 123 -3.57 -2.55 -5.51
C ILE A 123 -2.47 -2.98 -6.50
N CYS A 124 -2.79 -3.00 -7.79
CA CYS A 124 -1.81 -3.37 -8.80
C CYS A 124 -0.62 -2.42 -8.80
N GLU A 125 -0.84 -1.11 -8.84
CA GLU A 125 0.22 -0.10 -8.92
C GLU A 125 1.10 -0.03 -7.67
N ASN A 126 0.55 -0.37 -6.50
CA ASN A 126 1.26 -0.34 -5.22
C ASN A 126 1.82 -1.73 -4.80
N SER A 127 1.59 -2.79 -5.58
CA SER A 127 2.10 -4.14 -5.28
C SER A 127 3.63 -4.27 -5.44
N GLY A 128 4.22 -5.25 -4.75
CA GLY A 128 5.67 -5.48 -4.69
C GLY A 128 6.17 -6.39 -5.78
N ASP A 129 5.82 -7.68 -5.72
CA ASP A 129 6.24 -8.74 -6.64
C ASP A 129 5.07 -9.54 -7.21
N THR A 130 3.91 -9.56 -6.55
CA THR A 130 2.78 -10.44 -6.93
C THR A 130 1.42 -9.84 -6.67
N ILE A 131 0.42 -10.21 -7.48
CA ILE A 131 -1.01 -9.98 -7.25
C ILE A 131 -1.76 -11.30 -7.24
N TYR A 132 -2.85 -11.35 -6.47
CA TYR A 132 -3.68 -12.53 -6.27
C TYR A 132 -5.15 -12.22 -6.55
N SER A 133 -5.83 -13.17 -7.18
CA SER A 133 -7.26 -13.10 -7.49
C SER A 133 -7.85 -14.52 -7.49
N ASN A 134 -9.17 -14.61 -7.50
CA ASN A 134 -9.90 -15.88 -7.58
C ASN A 134 -9.93 -16.48 -8.99
N SER A 135 -9.48 -15.76 -10.01
CA SER A 135 -9.51 -16.22 -11.39
C SER A 135 -8.37 -15.64 -12.23
N LYS A 136 -7.95 -16.41 -13.23
CA LYS A 136 -6.89 -16.01 -14.17
C LYS A 136 -7.32 -14.82 -15.03
N ASP A 137 -8.58 -14.75 -15.44
CA ASP A 137 -9.10 -13.68 -16.31
C ASP A 137 -8.99 -12.30 -15.63
N ILE A 138 -9.22 -12.24 -14.31
CA ILE A 138 -9.05 -11.01 -13.53
C ILE A 138 -7.57 -10.62 -13.42
N ILE A 139 -6.66 -11.59 -13.29
CA ILE A 139 -5.21 -11.31 -13.32
C ILE A 139 -4.79 -10.74 -14.68
N GLU A 140 -5.23 -11.35 -15.78
CA GLU A 140 -4.91 -10.87 -17.13
C GLU A 140 -5.50 -9.47 -17.39
N ARG A 141 -6.69 -9.17 -16.87
CA ARG A 141 -7.31 -7.84 -16.93
C ARG A 141 -6.39 -6.75 -16.37
N TYR A 142 -5.79 -6.98 -15.19
CA TYR A 142 -4.98 -5.97 -14.50
C TYR A 142 -3.47 -6.06 -14.76
N LYS A 143 -3.04 -6.98 -15.63
CA LYS A 143 -1.62 -7.18 -15.97
C LYS A 143 -0.92 -5.91 -16.45
N LYS A 144 -1.63 -5.05 -17.19
CA LYS A 144 -1.10 -3.77 -17.65
C LYS A 144 -0.80 -2.82 -16.49
N ASP A 145 -1.69 -2.73 -15.51
CA ASP A 145 -1.56 -1.86 -14.34
C ASP A 145 -0.47 -2.41 -13.39
N PHE A 146 -0.41 -3.74 -13.23
CA PHE A 146 0.67 -4.41 -12.51
C PHE A 146 2.04 -4.14 -13.14
N ASN A 147 2.16 -4.07 -14.46
CA ASN A 147 3.43 -3.77 -15.11
C ASN A 147 3.86 -2.29 -14.96
N LYS A 148 3.00 -1.41 -14.44
CA LYS A 148 3.27 0.02 -14.20
C LYS A 148 3.55 0.37 -12.74
N ARG A 149 3.81 -0.65 -11.90
CA ARG A 149 4.03 -0.49 -10.46
C ARG A 149 5.00 0.61 -10.11
N LYS A 150 4.67 1.38 -9.06
CA LYS A 150 5.47 2.50 -8.55
C LYS A 150 6.89 2.09 -8.20
N ILE A 151 7.07 0.86 -7.69
CA ILE A 151 8.39 0.32 -7.35
C ILE A 151 9.32 0.19 -8.58
N ILE A 152 8.77 -0.18 -9.76
CA ILE A 152 9.53 -0.27 -11.01
C ILE A 152 9.95 1.13 -11.46
N THR A 153 9.00 2.09 -11.44
CA THR A 153 9.26 3.49 -11.79
C THR A 153 10.34 4.10 -10.91
N TYR A 154 10.30 3.83 -9.59
CA TYR A 154 11.33 4.25 -8.65
C TYR A 154 12.73 3.74 -9.06
N PHE A 155 12.86 2.43 -9.34
CA PHE A 155 14.13 1.84 -9.74
C PHE A 155 14.62 2.35 -11.10
N ASN A 156 13.73 2.58 -12.05
CA ASN A 156 14.09 3.13 -13.37
C ASN A 156 14.58 4.58 -13.26
N ASN A 157 13.88 5.42 -12.49
CA ASN A 157 14.28 6.81 -12.29
C ASN A 157 15.65 6.91 -11.62
N LYS A 158 15.92 6.07 -10.60
CA LYS A 158 17.21 6.05 -9.92
C LYS A 158 18.36 5.59 -10.83
N ARG A 159 18.12 4.64 -11.74
CA ARG A 159 19.13 4.25 -12.74
C ARG A 159 19.44 5.40 -13.69
N ASN A 160 18.44 6.17 -14.11
CA ASN A 160 18.63 7.29 -15.04
C ASN A 160 19.32 8.50 -14.41
N THR A 161 19.28 8.67 -13.08
CA THR A 161 20.00 9.75 -12.38
C THR A 161 21.47 9.41 -12.08
N LEU A 162 21.90 8.18 -12.34
CA LEU A 162 23.27 7.70 -12.08
C LEU A 162 24.14 7.68 -13.36
N TYR A 163 23.65 8.21 -14.47
CA TYR A 163 24.38 8.38 -15.74
C TYR A 163 24.30 9.82 -16.23
#